data_AF-A0A6V2TZW3-F1
#
_entry.id   AF-A0A6V2TZW3-F1
#
_cell.length_a   1.000
_cell.length_b   1.000
_cell.length_c   1.000
_cell.angle_alpha   90.00
_cell.angle_beta   90.00
_cell.angle_gamma   90.00
#
_symmetry.space_group_name_H-M   'P 1'
#
loop_
_entity.id
_entity.type
_entity.pdbx_description
1 polymer ?
#
loop_
_entity_poly.entity_id
_entity_poly.type
_entity_poly.pdbx_seq_one_letter_code
_entity_poly.pdbx_strand_id
1 'polypeptide(L)'
;MLTLSAIREVSKGPSFESCAYLGDASIPPLMRALTSDDLLASDSVQSAAASLRAHASSPDFAVWKLRLRTRHLKLIMGCVECNVCKVHGTVLVIGLASTLQVLLGDDGSRDATQPAEERPDPLKLDRVSLGSLVATAAKLSRACATVERFREFDGEDLSQAYFGAPRPHADPS
;
A
#
# COMPACT_ATOMS: atom_id res chain seq x y z
N MET A 1 -1.89 -2.92 -5.77
CA MET A 1 -2.49 -4.28 -5.66
C MET A 1 -2.24 -4.92 -4.30
N LEU A 2 -1.03 -5.33 -3.91
CA LEU A 2 -0.79 -6.00 -2.62
C LEU A 2 -1.37 -5.28 -1.39
N THR A 3 -1.21 -3.96 -1.29
CA THR A 3 -1.78 -3.16 -0.20
C THR A 3 -3.31 -3.19 -0.18
N LEU A 4 -3.95 -3.22 -1.36
CA LEU A 4 -5.41 -3.37 -1.48
C LEU A 4 -5.86 -4.76 -1.03
N SER A 5 -5.11 -5.81 -1.41
CA SER A 5 -5.38 -7.17 -0.95
C SER A 5 -5.29 -7.29 0.57
N ALA A 6 -4.30 -6.64 1.19
CA ALA A 6 -4.17 -6.60 2.64
C ALA A 6 -5.32 -5.85 3.31
N ILE A 7 -5.75 -4.70 2.78
CA ILE A 7 -6.93 -3.97 3.29
C ILE A 7 -8.18 -4.85 3.26
N ARG A 8 -8.38 -5.61 2.17
CA ARG A 8 -9.50 -6.56 2.05
C ARG A 8 -9.40 -7.74 3.03
N GLU A 9 -8.21 -8.23 3.34
CA GLU A 9 -8.04 -9.28 4.35
C GLU A 9 -8.34 -8.75 5.76
N VAL A 10 -7.87 -7.54 6.06
CA VAL A 10 -8.15 -6.87 7.34
C VAL A 10 -9.65 -6.61 7.51
N SER A 11 -10.37 -6.20 6.45
CA SER A 11 -11.81 -5.94 6.54
C SER A 11 -12.68 -7.16 6.83
N LYS A 12 -12.17 -8.37 6.53
CA LYS A 12 -12.81 -9.64 6.88
C LYS A 12 -12.51 -10.08 8.32
N GLY A 13 -11.52 -9.47 8.96
CA GLY A 13 -11.10 -9.83 10.30
C GLY A 13 -12.08 -9.36 11.37
N PRO A 14 -12.24 -10.10 12.48
CA PRO A 14 -13.16 -9.75 13.55
C PRO A 14 -12.81 -8.42 14.24
N SER A 15 -11.54 -8.02 14.17
CA SER A 15 -11.01 -6.82 14.81
C SER A 15 -11.33 -5.52 14.07
N PHE A 16 -11.81 -5.57 12.82
CA PHE A 16 -12.02 -4.38 11.99
C PHE A 16 -13.19 -3.53 12.50
N GLU A 17 -14.34 -4.15 12.80
CA GLU A 17 -15.52 -3.47 13.32
C GLU A 17 -15.36 -3.05 14.79
N SER A 18 -14.50 -3.74 15.55
CA SER A 18 -14.22 -3.42 16.96
C SER A 18 -13.09 -2.41 17.16
N CYS A 19 -12.44 -1.94 16.09
CA CYS A 19 -11.35 -0.99 16.19
C CYS A 19 -11.89 0.39 16.61
N ALA A 20 -11.57 0.82 17.83
CA ALA A 20 -11.80 2.20 18.25
C ALA A 20 -10.77 3.12 17.57
N TYR A 21 -11.11 3.61 16.38
CA TYR A 21 -10.30 4.58 15.62
C TYR A 21 -10.22 5.92 16.36
N LEU A 22 -9.36 6.01 17.38
CA LEU A 22 -9.21 7.19 18.25
C LEU A 22 -10.51 7.70 18.90
N GLY A 23 -11.55 6.84 18.98
CA GLY A 23 -12.88 7.24 19.44
C GLY A 23 -13.66 8.08 18.44
N ASP A 24 -13.20 8.23 17.20
CA ASP A 24 -13.87 8.98 16.16
C ASP A 24 -14.94 8.12 15.47
N ALA A 25 -16.20 8.42 15.75
CA ALA A 25 -17.36 7.74 15.19
C ALA A 25 -17.52 7.93 13.67
N SER A 26 -16.82 8.89 13.05
CA SER A 26 -16.88 9.15 11.61
C SER A 26 -15.99 8.21 10.79
N ILE A 27 -14.99 7.57 11.41
CA ILE A 27 -14.03 6.71 10.72
C ILE A 27 -14.60 5.35 10.32
N PRO A 28 -15.36 4.62 11.16
CA PRO A 28 -15.91 3.32 10.77
C PRO A 28 -16.77 3.35 9.49
N PRO A 29 -17.68 4.33 9.29
CA PRO A 29 -18.41 4.46 8.02
C PRO A 29 -17.51 4.65 6.80
N LEU A 30 -16.47 5.49 6.89
CA LEU A 30 -15.51 5.70 5.80
C LEU A 30 -14.71 4.44 5.49
N MET A 31 -14.29 3.74 6.54
CA MET A 31 -13.55 2.48 6.42
C MET A 31 -14.42 1.40 5.78
N ARG A 32 -15.72 1.31 6.10
CA ARG A 32 -16.66 0.42 5.43
C ARG A 32 -16.86 0.78 3.96
N ALA A 33 -17.06 2.05 3.65
CA ALA A 33 -17.21 2.50 2.27
C ALA A 33 -15.98 2.13 1.43
N LEU A 34 -14.78 2.32 1.98
CA LEU A 34 -13.53 1.94 1.33
C LEU A 34 -13.38 0.42 1.18
N THR A 35 -13.81 -0.37 2.17
CA THR A 35 -13.68 -1.83 2.12
C THR A 35 -14.78 -2.53 1.33
N SER A 36 -15.89 -1.84 1.05
CA SER A 36 -16.97 -2.28 0.17
C SER A 36 -16.75 -1.93 -1.31
N ASP A 37 -15.67 -1.24 -1.66
CA ASP A 37 -15.40 -0.83 -3.03
C ASP A 37 -15.11 -2.02 -3.95
N ASP A 38 -15.74 -2.04 -5.14
CA ASP A 38 -15.62 -3.11 -6.14
C ASP A 38 -14.17 -3.36 -6.58
N LEU A 39 -13.31 -2.33 -6.52
CA LEU A 39 -11.89 -2.46 -6.85
C LEU A 39 -11.20 -3.51 -5.96
N LEU A 40 -11.59 -3.61 -4.69
CA LEU A 40 -11.02 -4.61 -3.77
C LEU A 40 -11.46 -6.04 -4.12
N ALA A 41 -12.62 -6.19 -4.77
CA ALA A 41 -13.11 -7.47 -5.25
C ALA A 41 -12.41 -7.94 -6.54
N SER A 42 -11.76 -7.04 -7.28
CA SER A 42 -11.15 -7.34 -8.59
C SER A 42 -10.15 -8.51 -8.56
N ASP A 43 -10.15 -9.30 -9.64
CA ASP A 43 -9.29 -10.48 -9.79
C ASP A 43 -7.80 -10.14 -9.80
N SER A 44 -7.44 -8.96 -10.32
CA SER A 44 -6.05 -8.48 -10.35
C SER A 44 -5.48 -8.27 -8.95
N VAL A 45 -6.30 -7.76 -8.01
CA VAL A 45 -5.94 -7.59 -6.59
C VAL A 45 -5.75 -8.96 -5.94
N GLN A 46 -6.57 -9.95 -6.27
CA GLN A 46 -6.48 -11.30 -5.72
C GLN A 46 -5.25 -12.06 -6.24
N SER A 47 -5.02 -11.98 -7.55
CA SER A 47 -3.91 -12.65 -8.23
C SER A 47 -2.55 -12.18 -7.69
N ALA A 48 -2.40 -10.89 -7.40
CA ALA A 48 -1.17 -10.36 -6.80
C ALA A 48 -0.87 -10.99 -5.43
N ALA A 49 -1.89 -11.12 -4.57
CA ALA A 49 -1.73 -11.73 -3.25
C ALA A 49 -1.45 -13.24 -3.35
N ALA A 50 -2.14 -13.94 -4.25
CA ALA A 50 -1.91 -15.36 -4.51
C ALA A 50 -0.49 -15.62 -5.00
N SER A 51 0.01 -14.80 -5.93
CA SER A 51 1.39 -14.88 -6.45
C SER A 51 2.43 -14.66 -5.35
N LEU A 52 2.19 -13.68 -4.47
CA LEU A 52 3.06 -13.44 -3.31
C LEU A 52 3.07 -14.65 -2.35
N ARG A 53 1.91 -15.23 -2.04
CA ARG A 53 1.81 -16.40 -1.16
C ARG A 53 2.46 -17.64 -1.79
N ALA A 54 2.27 -17.87 -3.08
CA ALA A 54 2.90 -18.96 -3.81
C ALA A 54 4.44 -18.82 -3.82
N HIS A 55 4.96 -17.60 -3.95
CA HIS A 55 6.39 -17.36 -3.78
C HIS A 55 6.83 -17.64 -2.34
N ALA A 56 6.02 -17.25 -1.35
CA ALA A 56 6.34 -17.42 0.06
C ALA A 56 6.31 -18.88 0.53
N SER A 57 5.60 -19.77 -0.18
CA SER A 57 5.64 -21.22 0.08
C SER A 57 6.90 -21.93 -0.45
N SER A 58 7.79 -21.21 -1.14
CA SER A 58 9.08 -21.78 -1.57
C SER A 58 9.98 -22.09 -0.36
N PRO A 59 10.71 -23.22 -0.34
CA PRO A 59 11.64 -23.55 0.74
C PRO A 59 12.77 -22.52 0.92
N ASP A 60 13.08 -21.76 -0.13
CA ASP A 60 14.10 -20.70 -0.08
C ASP A 60 13.60 -19.39 0.55
N PHE A 61 12.28 -19.25 0.73
CA PHE A 61 11.69 -18.05 1.25
C PHE A 61 11.75 -18.01 2.78
N ALA A 62 12.38 -16.95 3.31
CA ALA A 62 12.54 -16.76 4.74
C ALA A 62 11.87 -15.46 5.19
N VAL A 63 10.69 -15.57 5.78
CA VAL A 63 9.82 -14.41 6.12
C VAL A 63 10.43 -13.54 7.18
N TRP A 64 11.15 -14.17 8.12
CA TRP A 64 11.90 -13.44 9.12
C TRP A 64 12.94 -12.50 8.48
N LYS A 65 13.55 -12.88 7.33
CA LYS A 65 14.48 -12.00 6.60
C LYS A 65 13.74 -10.79 6.02
N LEU A 66 12.54 -11.01 5.47
CA LEU A 66 11.70 -9.93 4.96
C LEU A 66 11.33 -8.94 6.08
N ARG A 67 10.90 -9.44 7.24
CA ARG A 67 10.62 -8.62 8.43
C ARG A 67 11.83 -7.84 8.92
N LEU A 68 12.98 -8.51 8.97
CA LEU A 68 14.23 -7.88 9.39
C LEU A 68 14.60 -6.73 8.43
N ARG A 69 14.44 -6.94 7.12
CA ARG A 69 14.66 -5.90 6.11
C ARG A 69 13.70 -4.73 6.26
N THR A 70 12.41 -4.97 6.49
CA THR A 70 11.45 -3.88 6.72
C THR A 70 11.75 -3.12 8.02
N ARG A 71 12.21 -3.82 9.07
CA ARG A 71 12.68 -3.18 10.32
C ARG A 71 13.90 -2.31 10.07
N HIS A 72 14.89 -2.80 9.32
CA HIS A 72 16.08 -2.02 8.96
C HIS A 72 15.71 -0.78 8.14
N LEU A 73 14.81 -0.92 7.17
CA LEU A 73 14.34 0.21 6.37
C LEU A 73 13.66 1.28 7.24
N LYS A 74 12.88 0.88 8.25
CA LYS A 74 12.30 1.82 9.22
C LYS A 74 13.41 2.56 10.00
N LEU A 75 14.45 1.85 10.45
CA LEU A 75 15.55 2.47 11.18
C LEU A 75 16.31 3.48 10.31
N ILE A 76 16.52 3.18 9.03
CA ILE A 76 17.17 4.09 8.08
C ILE A 76 16.39 5.41 7.93
N MET A 77 15.05 5.39 8.03
CA MET A 77 14.26 6.62 8.04
C MET A 77 14.64 7.56 9.20
N GLY A 78 15.21 7.03 10.28
CA GLY A 78 15.78 7.82 11.38
C GLY A 78 16.87 8.80 10.93
N CYS A 79 17.62 8.45 9.89
CA CYS A 79 18.73 9.22 9.32
C CYS A 79 18.30 10.21 8.24
N VAL A 80 17.01 10.27 7.87
CA VAL A 80 16.52 11.23 6.88
C VAL A 80 16.37 12.59 7.56
N GLU A 81 17.09 13.59 7.06
CA GLU A 81 17.13 14.94 7.64
C GLU A 81 15.84 15.74 7.36
N CYS A 82 15.25 15.56 6.17
CA CYS A 82 13.99 16.21 5.85
C CYS A 82 12.85 15.59 6.66
N ASN A 83 12.25 16.36 7.56
CA ASN A 83 11.16 15.90 8.43
C ASN A 83 9.94 15.37 7.66
N VAL A 84 9.57 16.01 6.55
CA VAL A 84 8.46 15.55 5.70
C VAL A 84 8.80 14.20 5.07
N CYS A 85 10.00 14.06 4.49
CA CYS A 85 10.45 12.80 3.91
C CYS A 85 10.56 11.69 4.96
N LYS A 86 11.06 12.01 6.15
CA LYS A 86 11.17 11.08 7.28
C LYS A 86 9.81 10.54 7.71
N VAL A 87 8.82 11.41 7.90
CA VAL A 87 7.45 11.00 8.25
C VAL A 87 6.83 10.17 7.14
N HIS A 88 6.87 10.66 5.90
CA HIS A 88 6.24 9.96 4.78
C HIS A 88 6.89 8.61 4.48
N GLY A 89 8.22 8.53 4.57
CA GLY A 89 8.99 7.30 4.42
C GLY A 89 8.70 6.32 5.56
N THR A 90 8.71 6.78 6.81
CA THR A 90 8.39 5.92 7.98
C THR A 90 6.99 5.32 7.87
N VAL A 91 5.99 6.15 7.55
CA VAL A 91 4.60 5.68 7.35
C VAL A 91 4.51 4.68 6.21
N LEU A 92 5.21 4.92 5.09
CA LEU A 92 5.22 4.01 3.95
C LEU A 92 5.84 2.66 4.33
N VAL A 93 6.96 2.66 5.03
CA VAL A 93 7.64 1.42 5.47
C VAL A 93 6.78 0.63 6.44
N ILE A 94 6.13 1.28 7.40
CA ILE A 94 5.21 0.62 8.33
C ILE A 94 4.00 0.04 7.57
N GLY A 95 3.42 0.79 6.62
CA GLY A 95 2.29 0.30 5.83
C GLY A 95 2.64 -0.89 4.93
N LEU A 96 3.85 -0.89 4.34
CA LEU A 96 4.37 -2.03 3.59
C LEU A 96 4.64 -3.24 4.50
N ALA A 97 5.24 -3.04 5.68
CA ALA A 97 5.42 -4.10 6.67
C ALA A 97 4.08 -4.70 7.12
N SER A 98 3.08 -3.87 7.36
CA SER A 98 1.72 -4.28 7.71
C SER A 98 1.04 -5.05 6.58
N THR A 99 1.23 -4.61 5.33
CA THR A 99 0.75 -5.32 4.13
C THR A 99 1.31 -6.75 4.11
N LEU A 100 2.61 -6.90 4.33
CA LEU A 100 3.29 -8.19 4.30
C LEU A 100 2.87 -9.09 5.46
N GLN A 101 2.73 -8.53 6.68
CA GLN A 101 2.23 -9.27 7.84
C GLN A 101 0.83 -9.85 7.58
N VAL A 102 -0.09 -9.04 7.07
CA VAL A 102 -1.47 -9.47 6.79
C VAL A 102 -1.52 -10.60 5.76
N LEU A 103 -0.70 -10.47 4.70
CA LEU A 103 -0.73 -11.41 3.57
C LEU A 103 0.03 -12.71 3.84
N LEU A 104 1.13 -12.65 4.60
CA LEU A 104 2.07 -13.75 4.79
C LEU A 104 2.04 -14.37 6.20
N GLY A 105 1.57 -13.65 7.21
CA GLY A 105 1.59 -14.12 8.61
C GLY A 105 2.99 -14.31 9.19
N ASP A 106 3.07 -14.85 10.41
CA ASP A 106 4.29 -14.91 11.23
C ASP A 106 5.39 -15.87 10.79
N ASP A 107 5.07 -16.80 9.90
CA ASP A 107 5.98 -17.80 9.38
C ASP A 107 5.96 -17.88 7.84
N GLY A 108 5.21 -17.01 7.16
CA GLY A 108 5.14 -16.94 5.70
C GLY A 108 4.26 -17.93 5.02
N SER A 109 3.87 -18.94 5.77
CA SER A 109 2.82 -19.80 5.36
C SER A 109 1.60 -19.42 6.16
N ARG A 110 0.50 -19.04 5.50
CA ARG A 110 -0.81 -19.20 6.16
C ARG A 110 -1.16 -20.71 6.33
N ASP A 111 -0.19 -21.63 6.28
CA ASP A 111 -0.40 -23.07 6.48
C ASP A 111 -1.14 -23.35 7.76
N ALA A 112 -2.12 -24.25 7.60
CA ALA A 112 -3.08 -24.70 8.60
C ALA A 112 -2.52 -25.82 9.49
N THR A 113 -1.20 -26.02 9.55
CA THR A 113 -0.58 -27.13 10.28
C THR A 113 -0.34 -26.83 11.76
N GLN A 114 -0.35 -25.57 12.18
CA GLN A 114 -0.41 -25.18 13.58
C GLN A 114 -1.87 -24.94 14.00
N PRO A 115 -2.27 -25.30 15.23
CA PRO A 115 -3.60 -24.99 15.74
C PRO A 115 -3.85 -23.48 15.62
N ALA A 116 -4.99 -23.10 15.03
CA ALA A 116 -5.34 -21.69 14.77
C ALA A 116 -5.35 -20.81 16.04
N GLU A 117 -5.42 -21.44 17.22
CA GLU A 117 -5.48 -20.79 18.53
C GLU A 117 -4.12 -20.31 19.07
N GLU A 118 -3.00 -20.89 18.60
CA GLU A 118 -1.64 -20.50 19.05
C GLU A 118 -0.92 -19.54 18.08
N ARG A 119 -1.44 -19.36 16.87
CA ARG A 119 -0.84 -18.45 15.88
C ARG A 119 -1.24 -17.00 16.21
N PRO A 120 -0.28 -16.06 16.28
CA PRO A 120 -0.61 -14.63 16.35
C PRO A 120 -1.47 -14.25 15.14
N ASP A 121 -2.67 -13.71 15.40
CA ASP A 121 -3.58 -13.30 14.33
C ASP A 121 -2.90 -12.25 13.44
N PRO A 122 -2.60 -12.56 12.16
CA PRO A 122 -1.93 -11.63 11.27
C PRO A 122 -2.79 -10.40 10.93
N LEU A 123 -4.09 -10.45 11.23
CA LEU A 123 -5.04 -9.35 11.07
C LEU A 123 -5.11 -8.44 12.30
N LYS A 124 -4.47 -8.82 13.41
CA LYS A 124 -4.39 -8.01 14.64
C LYS A 124 -3.34 -6.92 14.50
N LEU A 125 -3.66 -5.92 13.68
CA LEU A 125 -2.85 -4.72 13.51
C LEU A 125 -3.10 -3.73 14.65
N ASP A 126 -2.04 -3.10 15.15
CA ASP A 126 -2.20 -1.94 16.02
C ASP A 126 -2.69 -0.71 15.22
N ARG A 127 -3.14 0.32 15.93
CA ARG A 127 -3.68 1.55 15.31
C ARG A 127 -2.69 2.21 14.33
N VAL A 128 -1.38 2.13 14.63
CA VAL A 128 -0.34 2.79 13.83
C VAL A 128 -0.12 2.01 12.53
N SER A 129 -0.12 0.69 12.60
CA SER A 129 0.02 -0.23 11.48
C SER A 129 -1.18 -0.13 10.54
N LEU A 130 -2.39 -0.12 11.10
CA LEU A 130 -3.62 0.06 10.32
C LEU A 130 -3.68 1.44 9.66
N GLY A 131 -3.42 2.51 10.40
CA GLY A 131 -3.37 3.86 9.84
C GLY A 131 -2.29 4.00 8.76
N SER A 132 -1.12 3.40 8.96
CA SER A 132 -0.04 3.40 7.97
C SER A 132 -0.37 2.57 6.73
N LEU A 133 -1.10 1.46 6.87
CA LEU A 133 -1.59 0.64 5.77
C LEU A 133 -2.54 1.45 4.87
N VAL A 134 -3.54 2.10 5.45
CA VAL A 134 -4.50 2.94 4.70
C VAL A 134 -3.79 4.15 4.07
N ALA A 135 -2.93 4.83 4.82
CA ALA A 135 -2.15 5.96 4.30
C ALA A 135 -1.22 5.54 3.14
N THR A 136 -0.67 4.33 3.19
CA THR A 136 0.13 3.77 2.10
C THR A 136 -0.71 3.51 0.85
N ALA A 137 -1.90 2.94 0.99
CA ALA A 137 -2.83 2.78 -0.13
C ALA A 137 -3.19 4.12 -0.77
N ALA A 138 -3.49 5.14 0.03
CA ALA A 138 -3.78 6.48 -0.46
C ALA A 138 -2.58 7.11 -1.21
N LYS A 139 -1.35 6.94 -0.71
CA LYS A 139 -0.14 7.40 -1.39
C LYS A 139 0.06 6.71 -2.74
N LEU A 140 -0.12 5.39 -2.80
CA LEU A 140 0.01 4.63 -4.04
C LEU A 140 -1.10 5.01 -5.05
N SER A 141 -2.33 5.21 -4.59
CA SER A 141 -3.42 5.71 -5.43
C SER A 141 -3.10 7.07 -6.03
N ARG A 142 -2.60 8.03 -5.24
CA ARG A 142 -2.14 9.33 -5.75
C ARG A 142 -0.99 9.20 -6.73
N ALA A 143 -0.07 8.26 -6.52
CA ALA A 143 1.02 7.99 -7.45
C ALA A 143 0.48 7.46 -8.80
N CYS A 144 -0.51 6.55 -8.79
CA CYS A 144 -1.18 6.09 -10.01
C CYS A 144 -1.85 7.24 -10.77
N ALA A 145 -2.64 8.07 -10.08
CA ALA A 145 -3.29 9.24 -10.69
C ALA A 145 -2.26 10.25 -11.24
N THR A 146 -1.12 10.40 -10.58
CA THR A 146 -0.02 11.26 -11.08
C THR A 146 0.57 10.71 -12.37
N VAL A 147 0.79 9.40 -12.47
CA VAL A 147 1.28 8.74 -13.70
C VAL A 147 0.28 8.88 -14.84
N GLU A 148 -1.01 8.71 -14.58
CA GLU A 148 -2.07 8.91 -15.59
C GLU A 148 -2.06 10.34 -16.12
N ARG A 149 -1.96 11.32 -15.22
CA ARG A 149 -1.86 12.74 -15.62
C ARG A 149 -0.61 13.03 -16.46
N PHE A 150 0.53 12.42 -16.15
CA PHE A 150 1.72 12.57 -17.00
C PHE A 150 1.53 11.93 -18.38
N ARG A 151 0.84 10.79 -18.47
CA ARG A 151 0.52 10.16 -19.77
C ARG A 151 -0.41 11.01 -20.62
N GLU A 152 -1.35 11.72 -20.00
CA GLU A 152 -2.21 12.70 -20.69
C GLU A 152 -1.35 13.83 -21.27
N PHE A 153 -0.43 14.39 -20.48
CA PHE A 153 0.50 15.42 -20.96
C PHE A 153 1.47 14.94 -22.05
N ASP A 154 1.93 13.69 -21.99
CA ASP A 154 2.80 13.12 -23.02
C ASP A 154 2.04 12.80 -24.33
N GLY A 155 0.73 12.54 -24.23
CA GLY A 155 -0.17 12.36 -25.38
C GLY A 155 -0.59 13.68 -26.04
N GLU A 156 -0.61 14.77 -25.28
CA GLU A 156 -0.77 16.14 -25.77
C GLU A 156 0.60 16.74 -26.13
N ASP A 157 1.07 16.42 -27.34
CA ASP A 157 2.23 17.00 -28.04
C ASP A 157 3.01 18.11 -27.27
N LEU A 158 4.07 17.70 -26.56
CA LEU A 158 4.99 18.57 -25.80
C LEU A 158 5.59 19.71 -26.63
N SER A 159 5.49 19.65 -27.96
CA SER A 159 5.90 20.74 -28.85
C SER A 159 5.09 22.02 -28.62
N GLN A 160 3.80 21.91 -28.29
CA GLN A 160 2.92 23.07 -28.09
C GLN A 160 3.14 23.74 -26.73
N ALA A 161 3.44 22.93 -25.70
CA ALA A 161 3.69 23.41 -24.34
C ALA A 161 5.07 24.08 -24.17
N TYR A 162 6.11 23.61 -24.88
CA TYR A 162 7.46 24.16 -24.76
C TYR A 162 7.87 25.16 -25.84
N PHE A 163 7.37 25.03 -27.08
CA PHE A 163 7.81 25.89 -28.20
C PHE A 163 6.81 26.99 -28.58
N GLY A 164 5.58 26.97 -28.05
CA GLY A 164 4.54 27.91 -28.45
C GLY A 164 4.19 27.82 -29.93
N ALA A 165 3.06 28.38 -30.35
CA ALA A 165 2.69 28.42 -31.77
C ALA A 165 3.83 29.09 -32.60
N PRO A 166 4.18 28.57 -33.79
CA PRO A 166 5.16 29.22 -34.65
C PRO A 166 4.72 30.66 -34.89
N ARG A 167 5.57 31.63 -34.53
CA ARG A 167 5.29 33.03 -34.87
C ARG A 167 5.24 33.13 -36.40
N PRO A 168 4.22 33.77 -37.00
CA PRO A 168 4.20 33.97 -38.44
C PRO A 168 5.47 34.71 -38.83
N HIS A 169 6.25 34.12 -39.74
CA HIS A 169 7.42 34.76 -40.32
C HIS A 169 7.00 36.12 -40.87
N ALA A 170 7.59 37.20 -40.34
CA ALA A 170 7.46 38.51 -40.94
C ALA A 170 8.18 38.48 -42.29
N ASP A 171 7.44 38.70 -43.36
CA ASP A 171 8.01 38.85 -44.70
C ASP A 171 9.01 40.02 -44.69
N PRO A 172 10.24 39.82 -45.19
CA PRO A 172 11.19 40.91 -45.35
C PRO A 172 10.78 41.79 -46.53
N SER A 173 10.44 43.05 -46.22
CA SER A 173 10.30 44.18 -47.15
C SER A 173 11.64 44.63 -47.73
#